data_AF-A0A3S1SDK2-F1
#
_entry.id   AF-A0A3S1SDK2-F1
#
_cell.length_a   1.000
_cell.length_b   1.000
_cell.length_c   1.000
_cell.angle_alpha   90.00
_cell.angle_beta   90.00
_cell.angle_gamma   90.00
#
_symmetry.space_group_name_H-M   'P 1'
#
loop_
_entity.id
_entity.type
_entity.pdbx_description
1 polymer ?
#
loop_
_entity_poly.entity_id
_entity_poly.type
_entity_poly.pdbx_seq_one_letter_code
_entity_poly.pdbx_strand_id
1 'polypeptide(L)'
;SKDETETESPDSRVILDPIKALRATNVMSNGRYSVMVTATGSGYSRFGELAVTRWQPDPSEDRLGSYIFLRDTATGDWWSATAEPKRAEGERVQTLFGDDKASFTKSVGSLRSEVECIVISEGNGEGRRITLYNDGATDRHIEVTSFAELVLGNEASDNAHPAFSKMFVETEVAPNNGAIFATRRKRDKNDPDLTMVHFVTDPSGPSRDAEAETDRRAFIGRGRTIADAVAFDPGVRLSGSQGFTLDPVAALRRQVRVPANKKISLTFWTAVGANRAELDEAIARLDHQESFARQAMLAWTRSQVQTRHLGLSLTDAANVQKLARYLIYPDPFLRLPAESIASGLGRQSSLWPPS
;
A
#
# COMPACT_ATOMS: atom_id res chain seq x y z
N SER A 1 23.38 25.64 -14.59
CA SER A 1 22.42 26.56 -13.95
C SER A 1 21.28 26.80 -14.92
N LYS A 2 20.24 25.96 -14.82
CA LYS A 2 18.92 26.20 -15.39
C LYS A 2 17.99 25.89 -14.23
N ASP A 3 17.57 26.97 -13.58
CA ASP A 3 16.78 26.94 -12.36
C ASP A 3 15.51 26.13 -12.53
N GLU A 4 15.26 25.39 -11.47
CA GLU A 4 14.01 24.77 -11.08
C GLU A 4 12.90 25.83 -11.03
N THR A 5 12.02 25.76 -12.01
CA THR A 5 10.61 26.05 -11.77
C THR A 5 9.86 24.82 -12.26
N GLU A 6 9.85 23.76 -11.44
CA GLU A 6 8.70 22.86 -11.44
C GLU A 6 7.49 23.74 -11.11
N THR A 7 6.81 24.19 -12.15
CA THR A 7 5.52 24.88 -12.04
C THR A 7 4.64 24.03 -11.13
N GLU A 8 4.35 24.52 -9.92
CA GLU A 8 3.32 23.96 -9.06
C GLU A 8 2.04 23.88 -9.89
N SER A 9 1.72 22.67 -10.35
CA SER A 9 0.46 22.43 -11.02
C SER A 9 -0.63 22.49 -9.95
N PRO A 10 -1.71 23.28 -10.14
CA PRO A 10 -2.72 23.54 -9.11
C PRO A 10 -3.49 22.29 -8.65
N ASP A 11 -3.29 21.16 -9.32
CA ASP A 11 -3.85 19.84 -9.02
C ASP A 11 -2.92 18.92 -8.20
N SER A 12 -1.71 19.39 -7.87
CA SER A 12 -0.68 18.55 -7.26
C SER A 12 -0.18 19.13 -5.94
N ARG A 13 0.13 18.24 -4.99
CA ARG A 13 0.71 18.59 -3.68
C ARG A 13 2.05 17.90 -3.54
N VAL A 14 3.12 18.69 -3.44
CA VAL A 14 4.47 18.20 -3.19
C VAL A 14 4.74 18.21 -1.69
N ILE A 15 5.23 17.09 -1.16
CA ILE A 15 5.67 16.94 0.22
C ILE A 15 7.15 16.56 0.18
N LEU A 16 7.99 17.54 0.52
CA LEU A 16 9.43 17.35 0.70
C LEU A 16 9.70 16.81 2.10
N ASP A 17 10.62 15.85 2.21
CA ASP A 17 10.96 15.19 3.47
C ASP A 17 9.71 14.79 4.30
N PRO A 18 8.88 13.84 3.80
CA PRO A 18 7.63 13.44 4.45
C PRO A 18 7.74 13.01 5.91
N ILE A 19 8.94 12.63 6.36
CA ILE A 19 9.22 12.26 7.75
C ILE A 19 9.17 13.48 8.68
N LYS A 20 9.63 14.64 8.20
CA LYS A 20 9.64 15.90 8.96
C LYS A 20 8.46 16.81 8.65
N ALA A 21 7.84 16.62 7.49
CA ALA A 21 6.68 17.40 7.08
C ALA A 21 5.47 17.12 7.97
N LEU A 22 4.53 18.07 7.95
CA LEU A 22 3.18 17.81 8.44
C LEU A 22 2.58 16.61 7.70
N ARG A 23 1.93 15.69 8.45
CA ARG A 23 1.26 14.52 7.85
C ARG A 23 0.42 14.95 6.66
N ALA A 24 0.50 14.20 5.57
CA ALA A 24 -0.38 14.42 4.44
C ALA A 24 -0.92 13.08 4.00
N THR A 25 -2.19 13.06 3.61
CA THR A 25 -2.86 11.89 3.05
C THR A 25 -3.31 12.20 1.64
N ASN A 26 -3.55 11.17 0.86
CA ASN A 26 -4.25 11.25 -0.42
C ASN A 26 -5.24 10.10 -0.51
N VAL A 27 -6.50 10.40 -0.83
CA VAL A 27 -7.54 9.41 -1.03
C VAL A 27 -7.88 9.35 -2.51
N MET A 28 -7.81 8.16 -3.08
CA MET A 28 -8.14 7.89 -4.48
C MET A 28 -9.27 6.86 -4.51
N SER A 29 -10.22 7.01 -5.42
CA SER A 29 -11.35 6.07 -5.52
C SER A 29 -11.96 6.03 -6.92
N ASN A 30 -12.48 4.86 -7.28
CA ASN A 30 -13.38 4.69 -8.43
C ASN A 30 -14.86 4.61 -8.02
N GLY A 31 -15.20 5.05 -6.81
CA GLY A 31 -16.54 5.01 -6.23
C GLY A 31 -16.92 3.67 -5.57
N ARG A 32 -16.19 2.58 -5.84
CA ARG A 32 -16.39 1.28 -5.18
C ARG A 32 -15.15 0.82 -4.43
N TYR A 33 -13.99 0.93 -5.06
CA TYR A 33 -12.69 0.69 -4.45
C TYR A 33 -12.08 2.03 -4.04
N SER A 34 -11.45 2.08 -2.87
CA SER A 34 -10.74 3.27 -2.40
C SER A 34 -9.40 2.90 -1.79
N VAL A 35 -8.42 3.76 -2.02
CA VAL A 35 -7.09 3.69 -1.44
C VAL A 35 -6.81 5.00 -0.77
N MET A 36 -6.34 4.96 0.47
CA MET A 36 -5.75 6.11 1.14
C MET A 36 -4.28 5.80 1.39
N VAL A 37 -3.40 6.73 1.03
CA VAL A 37 -1.98 6.66 1.37
C VAL A 37 -1.52 7.90 2.12
N THR A 38 -0.59 7.72 3.03
CA THR A 38 0.14 8.81 3.70
C THR A 38 1.36 9.20 2.90
N ALA A 39 1.90 10.39 3.16
CA ALA A 39 3.11 10.84 2.48
C ALA A 39 4.35 9.99 2.83
N THR A 40 4.30 9.21 3.91
CA THR A 40 5.36 8.29 4.32
C THR A 40 5.21 6.88 3.74
N GLY A 41 4.05 6.54 3.16
CA GLY A 41 3.81 5.30 2.40
C GLY A 41 2.76 4.36 3.00
N SER A 42 2.37 4.59 4.26
CA SER A 42 1.34 3.82 4.97
C SER A 42 -0.05 4.08 4.41
N GLY A 43 -1.04 3.27 4.77
CA GLY A 43 -2.40 3.50 4.28
C GLY A 43 -3.26 2.26 4.23
N TYR A 44 -4.42 2.38 3.58
CA TYR A 44 -5.39 1.30 3.46
C TYR A 44 -5.92 1.15 2.05
N SER A 45 -6.51 -0.02 1.81
CA SER A 45 -7.32 -0.31 0.64
C SER A 45 -8.67 -0.86 1.10
N ARG A 46 -9.77 -0.37 0.51
CA ARG A 46 -11.15 -0.72 0.87
C ARG A 46 -11.99 -0.98 -0.37
N PHE A 47 -12.96 -1.89 -0.24
CA PHE A 47 -14.01 -2.16 -1.21
C PHE A 47 -15.38 -1.91 -0.56
N GLY A 48 -16.02 -0.80 -0.91
CA GLY A 48 -17.12 -0.22 -0.14
C GLY A 48 -16.69 -0.01 1.30
N GLU A 49 -17.46 -0.57 2.23
CA GLU A 49 -17.21 -0.53 3.68
C GLU A 49 -16.26 -1.63 4.17
N LEU A 50 -15.80 -2.53 3.29
CA LEU A 50 -14.95 -3.65 3.66
C LEU A 50 -13.47 -3.28 3.51
N ALA A 51 -12.68 -3.48 4.57
CA ALA A 51 -11.24 -3.37 4.53
C ALA A 51 -10.66 -4.54 3.73
N VAL A 52 -9.83 -4.21 2.74
CA VAL A 52 -9.03 -5.19 1.99
C VAL A 52 -7.72 -5.42 2.76
N THR A 53 -7.05 -4.32 3.13
CA THR A 53 -5.81 -4.33 3.89
C THR A 53 -6.00 -3.71 5.28
N ARG A 54 -5.20 -4.18 6.25
CA ARG A 54 -5.26 -3.72 7.63
C ARG A 54 -4.63 -2.34 7.76
N TRP A 55 -5.32 -1.45 8.45
CA TRP A 55 -4.82 -0.13 8.77
C TRP A 55 -5.59 0.49 9.93
N GLN A 56 -4.92 1.37 10.68
CA GLN A 56 -5.52 2.19 11.72
C GLN A 56 -4.89 3.58 11.67
N PRO A 57 -5.63 4.64 12.02
CA PRO A 57 -5.11 6.01 12.06
C PRO A 57 -4.24 6.24 13.31
N ASP A 58 -3.14 5.49 13.44
CA ASP A 58 -2.19 5.67 14.53
C ASP A 58 -1.26 6.86 14.22
N PRO A 59 -1.33 7.96 14.98
CA PRO A 59 -0.47 9.10 14.73
C PRO A 59 0.99 8.88 15.16
N SER A 60 1.31 7.78 15.86
CA SER A 60 2.60 7.55 16.52
C SER A 60 3.53 6.69 15.67
N GLU A 61 3.12 5.46 15.35
CA GLU A 61 3.92 4.57 14.52
C GLU A 61 3.56 4.69 13.05
N ASP A 62 2.26 4.71 12.74
CA ASP A 62 1.73 4.80 11.37
C ASP A 62 2.36 3.74 10.44
N ARG A 63 2.41 2.47 10.87
CA ARG A 63 3.13 1.38 10.15
C ARG A 63 2.25 0.29 9.56
N LEU A 64 0.96 0.53 9.40
CA LEU A 64 0.05 -0.41 8.74
C LEU A 64 -0.20 -0.04 7.28
N GLY A 65 -0.44 -1.06 6.45
CA GLY A 65 -0.81 -0.88 5.05
C GLY A 65 -0.05 -1.80 4.09
N SER A 66 0.08 -1.34 2.85
CA SER A 66 0.78 -2.05 1.78
C SER A 66 2.10 -1.36 1.46
N TYR A 67 3.19 -2.12 1.49
CA TYR A 67 4.55 -1.62 1.28
C TYR A 67 5.24 -2.33 0.11
N ILE A 68 6.24 -1.64 -0.44
CA ILE A 68 7.23 -2.22 -1.35
C ILE A 68 8.60 -2.00 -0.72
N PHE A 69 9.38 -3.05 -0.61
CA PHE A 69 10.74 -3.04 -0.11
C PHE A 69 11.72 -3.36 -1.23
N LEU A 70 12.92 -2.80 -1.09
CA LEU A 70 14.05 -2.99 -1.98
C LEU A 70 15.20 -3.54 -1.17
N ARG A 71 15.91 -4.52 -1.73
CA ARG A 71 17.16 -5.04 -1.16
C ARG A 71 18.19 -5.24 -2.25
N ASP A 72 19.38 -4.68 -2.07
CA ASP A 72 20.51 -4.93 -2.96
C ASP A 72 21.13 -6.27 -2.58
N THR A 73 21.16 -7.21 -3.53
CA THR A 73 21.65 -8.57 -3.25
C THR A 73 23.16 -8.64 -3.12
N ALA A 74 23.89 -7.63 -3.57
CA ALA A 74 25.34 -7.56 -3.44
C ALA A 74 25.78 -7.05 -2.07
N THR A 75 25.06 -6.05 -1.49
CA THR A 75 25.42 -5.48 -0.18
C THR A 75 24.61 -6.08 0.97
N GLY A 76 23.41 -6.59 0.67
CA GLY A 76 22.45 -7.03 1.69
C GLY A 76 21.62 -5.91 2.29
N ASP A 77 21.93 -4.65 1.97
CA ASP A 77 21.20 -3.47 2.44
C ASP A 77 19.78 -3.47 1.88
N TRP A 78 18.82 -3.10 2.72
CA TRP A 78 17.42 -3.04 2.33
C TRP A 78 16.67 -1.88 2.98
N TRP A 79 15.66 -1.40 2.26
CA TRP A 79 14.86 -0.24 2.62
C TRP A 79 13.46 -0.30 2.02
N SER A 80 12.55 0.51 2.54
CA SER A 80 11.24 0.75 1.93
C SER A 80 11.39 1.64 0.70
N ALA A 81 10.63 1.37 -0.36
CA ALA A 81 10.59 2.24 -1.55
C ALA A 81 9.91 3.59 -1.25
N THR A 82 9.12 3.66 -0.18
CA THR A 82 8.58 4.87 0.45
C THR A 82 9.44 5.28 1.65
N ALA A 83 9.07 6.35 2.37
CA ALA A 83 9.88 6.85 3.49
C ALA A 83 9.89 5.88 4.69
N GLU A 84 8.72 5.36 5.07
CA GLU A 84 8.53 4.33 6.09
C GLU A 84 8.12 2.99 5.44
N PRO A 85 8.22 1.84 6.15
CA PRO A 85 8.67 1.68 7.53
C PRO A 85 10.18 1.49 7.74
N LYS A 86 10.95 1.24 6.67
CA LYS A 86 12.41 1.04 6.73
C LYS A 86 13.14 2.14 5.97
N ARG A 87 13.86 2.97 6.73
CA ARG A 87 14.72 4.03 6.20
C ARG A 87 16.11 3.48 5.84
N ALA A 88 16.73 4.09 4.85
CA ALA A 88 18.14 3.94 4.50
C ALA A 88 18.93 5.18 4.94
N GLU A 89 20.22 5.00 5.20
CA GLU A 89 21.12 6.10 5.49
C GLU A 89 21.28 7.00 4.25
N GLY A 90 21.25 8.32 4.45
CA GLY A 90 21.40 9.30 3.37
C GLY A 90 20.25 9.32 2.35
N GLU A 91 19.11 8.70 2.67
CA GLU A 91 17.96 8.70 1.77
C GLU A 91 17.42 10.11 1.51
N ARG A 92 16.98 10.35 0.28
CA ARG A 92 16.19 11.53 -0.08
C ARG A 92 14.82 11.07 -0.51
N VAL A 93 13.78 11.64 0.12
CA VAL A 93 12.39 11.22 -0.09
C VAL A 93 11.52 12.42 -0.43
N GLN A 94 10.64 12.23 -1.39
CA GLN A 94 9.63 13.20 -1.82
C GLN A 94 8.36 12.46 -2.18
N THR A 95 7.22 13.07 -1.86
CA THR A 95 5.91 12.55 -2.24
C THR A 95 5.16 13.60 -3.04
N LEU A 96 4.54 13.18 -4.14
CA LEU A 96 3.66 13.98 -4.97
C LEU A 96 2.28 13.35 -4.94
N PHE A 97 1.29 14.13 -4.53
CA PHE A 97 -0.11 13.73 -4.55
C PHE A 97 -0.86 14.48 -5.63
N GLY A 98 -1.42 13.74 -6.59
CA GLY A 98 -2.46 14.20 -7.50
C GLY A 98 -3.81 13.61 -7.09
N ASP A 99 -4.88 14.07 -7.71
CA ASP A 99 -6.22 13.55 -7.44
C ASP A 99 -6.42 12.11 -7.97
N ASP A 100 -5.72 11.76 -9.06
CA ASP A 100 -5.78 10.44 -9.70
C ASP A 100 -4.76 9.43 -9.19
N LYS A 101 -3.63 9.92 -8.65
CA LYS A 101 -2.50 9.07 -8.24
C LYS A 101 -1.69 9.65 -7.09
N ALA A 102 -0.95 8.77 -6.41
CA ALA A 102 0.10 9.14 -5.49
C ALA A 102 1.45 8.63 -6.00
N SER A 103 2.48 9.49 -5.95
CA SER A 103 3.83 9.17 -6.43
C SER A 103 4.85 9.40 -5.31
N PHE A 104 5.68 8.40 -5.05
CA PHE A 104 6.75 8.45 -4.05
C PHE A 104 8.08 8.32 -4.76
N THR A 105 8.98 9.29 -4.59
CA THR A 105 10.34 9.22 -5.09
C THR A 105 11.30 9.07 -3.91
N LYS A 106 12.21 8.10 -4.03
CA LYS A 106 13.24 7.84 -3.04
C LYS A 106 14.58 7.57 -3.70
N SER A 107 15.63 8.23 -3.24
CA SER A 107 17.01 8.00 -3.69
C SER A 107 17.86 7.50 -2.54
N VAL A 108 18.61 6.42 -2.77
CA VAL A 108 19.57 5.81 -1.85
C VAL A 108 20.84 5.49 -2.63
N GLY A 109 21.92 6.23 -2.36
CA GLY A 109 23.16 6.12 -3.13
C GLY A 109 22.92 6.40 -4.63
N SER A 110 23.30 5.44 -5.49
CA SER A 110 23.11 5.52 -6.95
C SER A 110 21.77 4.94 -7.45
N LEU A 111 20.91 4.49 -6.54
CA LEU A 111 19.62 3.92 -6.88
C LEU A 111 18.52 4.92 -6.55
N ARG A 112 17.59 5.09 -7.49
CA ARG A 112 16.36 5.87 -7.28
C ARG A 112 15.16 4.99 -7.60
N SER A 113 14.17 5.00 -6.71
CA SER A 113 12.89 4.34 -6.90
C SER A 113 11.77 5.35 -7.00
N GLU A 114 10.82 5.08 -7.88
CA GLU A 114 9.58 5.83 -8.02
C GLU A 114 8.41 4.84 -7.88
N VAL A 115 7.56 5.01 -6.87
CA VAL A 115 6.35 4.21 -6.68
C VAL A 115 5.14 5.06 -7.05
N GLU A 116 4.35 4.60 -8.01
CA GLU A 116 3.09 5.22 -8.40
C GLU A 116 1.91 4.31 -8.01
N CYS A 117 1.02 4.84 -7.19
CA CYS A 117 -0.19 4.17 -6.72
C CYS A 117 -1.42 4.75 -7.42
N ILE A 118 -2.24 3.88 -8.00
CA ILE A 118 -3.50 4.24 -8.67
C ILE A 118 -4.63 3.31 -8.23
N VAL A 119 -5.88 3.79 -8.34
CA VAL A 119 -7.08 2.94 -8.29
C VAL A 119 -7.50 2.58 -9.71
N ILE A 120 -7.73 1.29 -9.96
CA ILE A 120 -8.13 0.76 -11.26
C ILE A 120 -9.50 1.32 -11.63
N SER A 121 -9.65 1.87 -12.83
CA SER A 121 -10.94 2.44 -13.27
C SER A 121 -11.92 1.37 -13.77
N GLU A 122 -11.39 0.31 -14.39
CA GLU A 122 -12.17 -0.78 -14.99
C GLU A 122 -12.14 -2.05 -14.12
N GLY A 123 -12.51 -1.93 -12.84
CA GLY A 123 -12.50 -3.05 -11.89
C GLY A 123 -12.45 -2.57 -10.45
N ASN A 124 -12.33 -3.48 -9.49
CA ASN A 124 -12.16 -3.13 -8.08
C ASN A 124 -10.75 -3.52 -7.66
N GLY A 125 -9.85 -2.54 -7.54
CA GLY A 125 -8.47 -2.80 -7.18
C GLY A 125 -7.56 -1.59 -7.31
N GLU A 126 -6.29 -1.82 -7.04
CA GLU A 126 -5.21 -0.84 -7.11
C GLU A 126 -3.99 -1.41 -7.85
N GLY A 127 -3.20 -0.50 -8.42
CA GLY A 127 -1.89 -0.79 -8.98
C GLY A 127 -0.82 0.03 -8.30
N ARG A 128 0.29 -0.61 -7.95
CA ARG A 128 1.50 0.04 -7.41
C ARG A 128 2.67 -0.28 -8.33
N ARG A 129 2.96 0.63 -9.25
CA ARG A 129 4.11 0.51 -10.16
C ARG A 129 5.35 1.03 -9.47
N ILE A 130 6.38 0.21 -9.42
CA ILE A 130 7.71 0.64 -9.00
C ILE A 130 8.63 0.73 -10.20
N THR A 131 9.23 1.90 -10.41
CA THR A 131 10.28 2.13 -11.40
C THR A 131 11.61 2.29 -10.68
N LEU A 132 12.58 1.45 -11.00
CA LEU A 132 13.93 1.51 -10.45
C LEU A 132 14.87 2.10 -11.48
N TYR A 133 15.59 3.14 -11.08
CA TYR A 133 16.63 3.81 -11.87
C TYR A 133 17.99 3.50 -11.22
N ASN A 134 18.95 3.05 -12.04
CA ASN A 134 20.33 2.86 -11.63
C ASN A 134 21.19 3.92 -12.31
N ASP A 135 21.52 4.96 -11.56
CA ASP A 135 22.38 6.07 -12.00
C ASP A 135 23.88 5.73 -11.80
N GLY A 136 24.19 4.49 -11.43
CA GLY A 136 25.53 3.96 -11.26
C GLY A 136 26.14 3.36 -12.54
N ALA A 137 27.45 3.10 -12.48
CA ALA A 137 28.23 2.57 -13.59
C ALA A 137 28.18 1.04 -13.75
N THR A 138 27.61 0.32 -12.78
CA THR A 138 27.54 -1.15 -12.76
C THR A 138 26.10 -1.62 -12.67
N ASP A 139 25.81 -2.78 -13.24
CA ASP A 139 24.54 -3.46 -13.07
C ASP A 139 24.28 -3.74 -11.58
N ARG A 140 23.01 -3.65 -11.17
CA ARG A 140 22.55 -3.96 -9.82
C ARG A 140 21.51 -5.07 -9.86
N HIS A 141 21.54 -5.96 -8.88
CA HIS A 141 20.53 -6.98 -8.70
C HIS A 141 19.73 -6.63 -7.44
N ILE A 142 18.44 -6.35 -7.63
CA ILE A 142 17.57 -5.84 -6.58
C ILE A 142 16.44 -6.85 -6.35
N GLU A 143 16.25 -7.25 -5.10
CA GLU A 143 15.02 -7.91 -4.65
C GLU A 143 13.96 -6.83 -4.41
N VAL A 144 12.82 -6.97 -5.06
CA VAL A 144 11.64 -6.14 -4.88
C VAL A 144 10.58 -6.98 -4.20
N THR A 145 10.21 -6.62 -2.97
CA THR A 145 9.28 -7.40 -2.15
C THR A 145 8.06 -6.55 -1.80
N SER A 146 6.87 -6.94 -2.26
CA SER A 146 5.62 -6.37 -1.77
C SER A 146 5.23 -6.98 -0.43
N PHE A 147 4.41 -6.27 0.33
CA PHE A 147 3.83 -6.75 1.58
C PHE A 147 2.51 -6.04 1.84
N ALA A 148 1.46 -6.78 2.21
CA ALA A 148 0.21 -6.23 2.71
C ALA A 148 -0.40 -7.14 3.76
N GLU A 149 -0.87 -6.58 4.87
CA GLU A 149 -1.64 -7.31 5.88
C GLU A 149 -3.11 -7.41 5.48
N LEU A 150 -3.68 -8.62 5.46
CA LEU A 150 -5.01 -8.88 4.90
C LEU A 150 -6.11 -8.83 5.97
N VAL A 151 -7.29 -8.32 5.58
CA VAL A 151 -8.51 -8.31 6.41
C VAL A 151 -9.69 -8.95 5.66
N LEU A 152 -10.00 -8.43 4.47
CA LEU A 152 -11.12 -8.83 3.61
C LEU A 152 -12.48 -8.80 4.32
N GLY A 153 -12.72 -7.81 5.17
CA GLY A 153 -13.91 -7.78 6.02
C GLY A 153 -14.13 -6.42 6.70
N ASN A 154 -15.06 -6.38 7.65
CA ASN A 154 -15.36 -5.15 8.39
C ASN A 154 -14.18 -4.74 9.29
N GLU A 155 -13.72 -3.50 9.15
CA GLU A 155 -12.59 -2.96 9.90
C GLU A 155 -12.82 -2.91 11.41
N ALA A 156 -14.01 -2.50 11.86
CA ALA A 156 -14.31 -2.42 13.29
C ALA A 156 -14.24 -3.79 13.96
N SER A 157 -14.66 -4.84 13.25
CA SER A 157 -14.55 -6.23 13.73
C SER A 157 -13.09 -6.70 13.80
N ASP A 158 -12.27 -6.35 12.81
CA ASP A 158 -10.84 -6.66 12.81
C ASP A 158 -10.09 -5.94 13.93
N ASN A 159 -10.38 -4.65 14.15
CA ASN A 159 -9.77 -3.85 15.20
C ASN A 159 -10.17 -4.32 16.60
N ALA A 160 -11.43 -4.71 16.81
CA ALA A 160 -11.92 -5.18 18.10
C ALA A 160 -11.35 -6.57 18.47
N HIS A 161 -11.27 -7.48 17.51
CA HIS A 161 -10.86 -8.88 17.74
C HIS A 161 -9.92 -9.40 16.65
N PRO A 162 -8.69 -8.86 16.51
CA PRO A 162 -7.82 -9.15 15.38
C PRO A 162 -7.43 -10.61 15.28
N ALA A 163 -7.05 -11.25 16.39
CA ALA A 163 -6.68 -12.68 16.40
C ALA A 163 -7.83 -13.59 15.93
N PHE A 164 -9.08 -13.21 16.23
CA PHE A 164 -10.25 -13.96 15.77
C PHE A 164 -10.58 -13.67 14.30
N SER A 165 -10.55 -12.39 13.90
CA SER A 165 -10.85 -11.96 12.53
C SER A 165 -9.92 -12.58 11.49
N LYS A 166 -8.63 -12.71 11.83
CA LYS A 166 -7.58 -13.26 10.94
C LYS A 166 -7.81 -14.72 10.56
N MET A 167 -8.40 -15.53 11.44
CA MET A 167 -8.65 -16.97 11.19
C MET A 167 -9.65 -17.24 10.06
N PHE A 168 -10.38 -16.22 9.59
CA PHE A 168 -11.36 -16.38 8.52
C PHE A 168 -10.78 -16.14 7.13
N VAL A 169 -9.52 -15.74 7.01
CA VAL A 169 -8.88 -15.51 5.70
C VAL A 169 -8.11 -16.76 5.30
N GLU A 170 -8.54 -17.39 4.21
CA GLU A 170 -7.86 -18.51 3.57
C GLU A 170 -7.02 -17.96 2.42
N THR A 171 -5.75 -18.34 2.34
CA THR A 171 -4.82 -17.88 1.29
C THR A 171 -4.41 -19.04 0.38
N GLU A 172 -4.13 -18.76 -0.88
CA GLU A 172 -3.63 -19.73 -1.87
C GLU A 172 -2.55 -19.04 -2.70
N VAL A 173 -1.39 -19.66 -2.82
CA VAL A 173 -0.30 -19.21 -3.68
C VAL A 173 -0.44 -19.88 -5.04
N ALA A 174 -0.51 -19.08 -6.10
CA ALA A 174 -0.58 -19.57 -7.47
C ALA A 174 0.71 -20.33 -7.86
N PRO A 175 0.64 -21.22 -8.87
CA PRO A 175 1.84 -21.83 -9.44
C PRO A 175 2.91 -20.78 -9.79
N ASN A 176 4.18 -21.15 -9.63
CA ASN A 176 5.35 -20.27 -9.83
C ASN A 176 5.39 -19.03 -8.91
N ASN A 177 4.66 -19.03 -7.78
CA ASN A 177 4.61 -17.91 -6.83
C ASN A 177 4.22 -16.58 -7.49
N GLY A 178 3.43 -16.65 -8.56
CA GLY A 178 3.03 -15.54 -9.44
C GLY A 178 2.03 -14.59 -8.79
N ALA A 179 1.14 -15.16 -7.97
CA ALA A 179 0.01 -14.48 -7.36
C ALA A 179 -0.34 -15.12 -6.02
N ILE A 180 -0.98 -14.35 -5.14
CA ILE A 180 -1.57 -14.79 -3.90
C ILE A 180 -3.06 -14.47 -3.97
N PHE A 181 -3.88 -15.51 -3.89
CA PHE A 181 -5.32 -15.40 -3.71
C PHE A 181 -5.64 -15.43 -2.23
N ALA A 182 -6.68 -14.70 -1.82
CA ALA A 182 -7.19 -14.72 -0.46
C ALA A 182 -8.71 -14.63 -0.46
N THR A 183 -9.37 -15.48 0.31
CA THR A 183 -10.83 -15.50 0.43
C THR A 183 -11.22 -15.45 1.89
N ARG A 184 -12.17 -14.58 2.24
CA ARG A 184 -12.74 -14.59 3.60
C ARG A 184 -13.88 -15.58 3.68
N ARG A 185 -13.78 -16.56 4.59
CA ARG A 185 -14.88 -17.45 4.92
C ARG A 185 -15.99 -16.68 5.63
N LYS A 186 -17.21 -16.86 5.12
CA LYS A 186 -18.41 -16.31 5.73
C LYS A 186 -18.66 -16.90 7.11
N ARG A 187 -19.12 -16.05 8.03
CA ARG A 187 -19.61 -16.45 9.35
C ARG A 187 -21.11 -16.65 9.31
N ASP A 188 -21.81 -15.77 8.59
CA ASP A 188 -23.23 -15.84 8.33
C ASP A 188 -23.50 -15.97 6.82
N LYS A 189 -24.63 -16.58 6.45
CA LYS A 189 -25.02 -16.72 5.03
C LYS A 189 -25.20 -15.37 4.33
N ASN A 190 -25.51 -14.32 5.10
CA ASN A 190 -25.71 -12.96 4.60
C ASN A 190 -24.41 -12.14 4.53
N ASP A 191 -23.28 -12.68 5.01
CA ASP A 191 -22.00 -12.00 4.84
C ASP A 191 -21.67 -11.86 3.34
N PRO A 192 -21.06 -10.74 2.92
CA PRO A 192 -20.69 -10.53 1.54
C PRO A 192 -19.65 -11.56 1.08
N ASP A 193 -19.76 -12.02 -0.17
CA ASP A 193 -18.67 -12.74 -0.82
C ASP A 193 -17.54 -11.77 -1.14
N LEU A 194 -16.35 -12.04 -0.63
CA LEU A 194 -15.17 -11.24 -0.91
C LEU A 194 -13.93 -12.13 -1.04
N THR A 195 -13.33 -12.04 -2.21
CA THR A 195 -12.02 -12.63 -2.52
C THR A 195 -11.09 -11.56 -3.11
N MET A 196 -9.80 -11.79 -3.00
CA MET A 196 -8.74 -10.88 -3.41
C MET A 196 -7.64 -11.66 -4.15
N VAL A 197 -7.03 -11.03 -5.16
CA VAL A 197 -5.75 -11.46 -5.73
C VAL A 197 -4.71 -10.35 -5.63
N HIS A 198 -3.49 -10.73 -5.24
CA HIS A 198 -2.31 -9.89 -5.25
C HIS A 198 -1.27 -10.54 -6.17
N PHE A 199 -0.84 -9.86 -7.22
CA PHE A 199 0.09 -10.41 -8.22
C PHE A 199 1.02 -9.34 -8.77
N VAL A 200 2.05 -9.76 -9.51
CA VAL A 200 3.05 -8.86 -10.08
C VAL A 200 3.20 -9.07 -11.58
N THR A 201 3.12 -7.98 -12.33
CA THR A 201 3.46 -7.93 -13.75
C THR A 201 4.92 -7.51 -13.90
N ASP A 202 5.72 -8.41 -14.46
CA ASP A 202 7.16 -8.24 -14.67
C ASP A 202 7.50 -8.29 -16.18
N PRO A 203 7.90 -7.15 -16.79
CA PRO A 203 8.29 -7.10 -18.20
C PRO A 203 9.50 -7.96 -18.56
N SER A 204 10.33 -8.34 -17.57
CA SER A 204 11.48 -9.22 -17.79
C SER A 204 11.10 -10.70 -17.91
N GLY A 205 9.82 -11.03 -17.76
CA GLY A 205 9.25 -12.36 -17.87
C GLY A 205 9.13 -13.08 -16.52
N PRO A 206 8.59 -14.31 -16.50
CA PRO A 206 8.44 -15.08 -15.27
C PRO A 206 9.82 -15.35 -14.65
N SER A 207 10.06 -14.75 -13.48
CA SER A 207 11.28 -14.99 -12.71
C SER A 207 11.27 -16.40 -12.12
N ARG A 208 12.34 -17.17 -12.36
CA ARG A 208 12.55 -18.46 -11.70
C ARG A 208 12.68 -18.32 -10.18
N ASP A 209 13.04 -17.13 -9.71
CA ASP A 209 13.27 -16.79 -8.31
C ASP A 209 12.10 -16.00 -7.71
N ALA A 210 10.89 -16.23 -8.25
CA ALA A 210 9.65 -15.74 -7.68
C ALA A 210 9.41 -16.41 -6.32
N GLU A 211 9.23 -15.63 -5.26
CA GLU A 211 8.90 -16.13 -3.92
C GLU A 211 7.59 -15.49 -3.42
N ALA A 212 6.88 -16.21 -2.55
CA ALA A 212 5.62 -15.75 -1.95
C ALA A 212 5.57 -16.12 -0.46
N GLU A 213 4.91 -15.30 0.34
CA GLU A 213 4.61 -15.57 1.74
C GLU A 213 3.20 -15.12 2.09
N THR A 214 2.48 -15.94 2.86
CA THR A 214 1.15 -15.59 3.38
C THR A 214 1.04 -15.65 4.91
N ASP A 215 2.11 -16.05 5.62
CA ASP A 215 2.21 -15.96 7.08
C ASP A 215 3.07 -14.76 7.51
N ARG A 216 2.43 -13.78 8.16
CA ARG A 216 3.10 -12.58 8.69
C ARG A 216 4.19 -12.94 9.70
N ARG A 217 4.01 -14.00 10.50
CA ARG A 217 5.01 -14.44 11.47
C ARG A 217 6.24 -15.01 10.76
N ALA A 218 6.07 -15.74 9.66
CA ALA A 218 7.18 -16.21 8.85
C ALA A 218 7.90 -15.04 8.16
N PHE A 219 7.15 -14.04 7.67
CA PHE A 219 7.72 -12.86 7.02
C PHE A 219 8.49 -11.94 7.99
N ILE A 220 7.84 -11.55 9.10
CA ILE A 220 8.40 -10.57 10.06
C ILE A 220 9.34 -11.24 11.05
N GLY A 221 9.01 -12.43 11.53
CA GLY A 221 9.77 -13.13 12.57
C GLY A 221 9.33 -12.77 13.98
N ARG A 222 9.58 -13.68 14.92
CA ARG A 222 9.21 -13.50 16.33
C ARG A 222 10.02 -12.37 16.96
N GLY A 223 9.33 -11.43 17.63
CA GLY A 223 9.97 -10.34 18.37
C GLY A 223 10.51 -9.21 17.48
N ARG A 224 10.16 -9.22 16.19
CA ARG A 224 10.56 -8.20 15.22
C ARG A 224 9.35 -7.38 14.78
N THR A 225 9.64 -6.30 14.05
CA THR A 225 8.69 -5.43 13.39
C THR A 225 8.87 -5.50 11.87
N ILE A 226 7.98 -4.84 11.12
CA ILE A 226 8.12 -4.76 9.67
C ILE A 226 9.40 -4.01 9.22
N ALA A 227 10.01 -3.20 10.09
CA ALA A 227 11.25 -2.46 9.81
C ALA A 227 12.54 -3.27 10.02
N ASP A 228 12.44 -4.49 10.58
CA ASP A 228 13.55 -5.41 10.84
C ASP A 228 13.17 -6.86 10.52
N ALA A 229 12.25 -7.04 9.56
CA ALA A 229 11.66 -8.32 9.19
C ALA A 229 12.70 -9.37 8.78
N VAL A 230 12.55 -10.60 9.30
CA VAL A 230 13.43 -11.75 9.01
C VAL A 230 13.47 -12.12 7.53
N ALA A 231 12.44 -11.78 6.76
CA ALA A 231 12.42 -11.97 5.32
C ALA A 231 13.66 -11.37 4.62
N PHE A 232 14.25 -10.29 5.15
CA PHE A 232 15.39 -9.61 4.54
C PHE A 232 16.75 -10.04 5.14
N ASP A 233 16.78 -11.02 6.04
CA ASP A 233 18.04 -11.56 6.55
C ASP A 233 18.81 -12.30 5.43
N PRO A 234 20.15 -12.38 5.51
CA PRO A 234 20.96 -13.11 4.52
C PRO A 234 20.51 -14.57 4.34
N GLY A 235 20.24 -14.97 3.09
CA GLY A 235 19.88 -16.35 2.73
C GLY A 235 18.44 -16.77 3.02
N VAL A 236 17.60 -15.90 3.58
CA VAL A 236 16.19 -16.23 3.87
C VAL A 236 15.34 -16.19 2.60
N ARG A 237 14.67 -17.31 2.31
CA ARG A 237 13.65 -17.47 1.28
C ARG A 237 12.26 -17.32 1.89
N LEU A 238 11.30 -16.75 1.15
CA LEU A 238 9.89 -16.81 1.54
C LEU A 238 9.38 -18.26 1.44
N SER A 239 8.63 -18.72 2.44
CA SER A 239 8.35 -20.15 2.62
C SER A 239 7.24 -20.68 1.72
N GLY A 240 6.40 -19.80 1.15
CA GLY A 240 5.23 -20.19 0.38
C GLY A 240 4.13 -20.83 1.23
N SER A 241 4.07 -20.52 2.53
CA SER A 241 2.96 -20.97 3.37
C SER A 241 1.62 -20.48 2.79
N GLN A 242 0.56 -21.28 2.94
CA GLN A 242 -0.77 -20.99 2.40
C GLN A 242 -1.86 -21.73 3.19
N GLY A 243 -3.12 -21.43 2.92
CA GLY A 243 -4.29 -21.89 3.65
C GLY A 243 -4.65 -20.93 4.78
N PHE A 244 -4.97 -21.48 5.95
CA PHE A 244 -5.32 -20.73 7.16
C PHE A 244 -4.07 -20.42 7.98
N THR A 245 -3.35 -19.38 7.61
CA THR A 245 -2.28 -18.85 8.46
C THR A 245 -2.90 -18.07 9.63
N LEU A 246 -2.23 -18.04 10.78
CA LEU A 246 -2.76 -17.34 11.97
C LEU A 246 -2.76 -15.82 11.79
N ASP A 247 -1.92 -15.31 10.88
CA ASP A 247 -1.76 -13.90 10.61
C ASP A 247 -1.51 -13.67 9.11
N PRO A 248 -2.59 -13.52 8.31
CA PRO A 248 -2.53 -13.56 6.85
C PRO A 248 -1.92 -12.28 6.26
N VAL A 249 -0.95 -12.47 5.36
CA VAL A 249 -0.37 -11.41 4.52
C VAL A 249 -0.41 -11.81 3.05
N ALA A 250 -0.18 -10.84 2.18
CA ALA A 250 0.24 -11.09 0.81
C ALA A 250 1.61 -10.44 0.60
N ALA A 251 2.65 -11.25 0.42
CA ALA A 251 3.99 -10.77 0.10
C ALA A 251 4.55 -11.53 -1.11
N LEU A 252 4.94 -10.79 -2.14
CA LEU A 252 5.59 -11.33 -3.33
C LEU A 252 6.98 -10.75 -3.47
N ARG A 253 7.97 -11.60 -3.69
CA ARG A 253 9.35 -11.20 -3.96
C ARG A 253 9.74 -11.53 -5.40
N ARG A 254 10.39 -10.57 -6.05
CA ARG A 254 11.02 -10.72 -7.37
C ARG A 254 12.45 -10.22 -7.31
N GLN A 255 13.37 -10.96 -7.91
CA GLN A 255 14.72 -10.47 -8.15
C GLN A 255 14.81 -9.94 -9.58
N VAL A 256 15.31 -8.71 -9.72
CA VAL A 256 15.43 -8.03 -11.01
C VAL A 256 16.83 -7.46 -11.21
N ARG A 257 17.29 -7.46 -12.45
CA ARG A 257 18.52 -6.78 -12.85
C ARG A 257 18.17 -5.36 -13.30
N VAL A 258 18.78 -4.36 -12.66
CA VAL A 258 18.72 -2.96 -13.06
C VAL A 258 20.05 -2.60 -13.73
N PRO A 259 20.11 -2.54 -15.07
CA PRO A 259 21.37 -2.30 -15.77
C PRO A 259 21.94 -0.90 -15.46
N ALA A 260 23.25 -0.74 -15.56
CA ALA A 260 23.92 0.55 -15.39
C ALA A 260 23.30 1.63 -16.30
N ASN A 261 23.02 2.81 -15.75
CA ASN A 261 22.40 3.94 -16.45
C ASN A 261 21.07 3.61 -17.15
N LYS A 262 20.35 2.61 -16.64
CA LYS A 262 19.04 2.19 -17.16
C LYS A 262 17.99 2.18 -16.05
N LYS A 263 16.75 2.01 -16.48
CA LYS A 263 15.62 1.81 -15.60
C LYS A 263 14.82 0.58 -15.99
N ILE A 264 14.13 0.01 -15.02
CA ILE A 264 13.15 -1.06 -15.18
C ILE A 264 11.90 -0.72 -14.37
N SER A 265 10.79 -1.40 -14.66
CA SER A 265 9.55 -1.22 -13.89
C SER A 265 8.85 -2.54 -13.66
N LEU A 266 8.25 -2.69 -12.49
CA LEU A 266 7.38 -3.80 -12.09
C LEU A 266 6.06 -3.20 -11.60
N THR A 267 4.95 -3.91 -11.75
CA THR A 267 3.67 -3.45 -11.18
C THR A 267 3.07 -4.52 -10.28
N PHE A 268 2.84 -4.16 -9.02
CA PHE A 268 2.07 -4.99 -8.10
C PHE A 268 0.61 -4.57 -8.16
N TRP A 269 -0.26 -5.54 -8.41
CA TRP A 269 -1.69 -5.36 -8.51
C TRP A 269 -2.38 -6.01 -7.34
N THR A 270 -3.39 -5.34 -6.78
CA THR A 270 -4.32 -5.93 -5.84
C THR A 270 -5.72 -5.72 -6.37
N ALA A 271 -6.46 -6.80 -6.63
CA ALA A 271 -7.83 -6.73 -7.13
C ALA A 271 -8.75 -7.57 -6.23
N VAL A 272 -10.03 -7.20 -6.18
CA VAL A 272 -11.05 -7.90 -5.41
C VAL A 272 -12.28 -8.19 -6.27
N GLY A 273 -13.00 -9.25 -5.91
CA GLY A 273 -14.22 -9.69 -6.57
C GLY A 273 -15.05 -10.60 -5.67
N ALA A 274 -16.21 -11.02 -6.17
CA ALA A 274 -17.09 -11.92 -5.44
C ALA A 274 -16.61 -13.37 -5.49
N ASN A 275 -15.82 -13.76 -6.48
CA ASN A 275 -15.39 -15.15 -6.68
C ASN A 275 -14.08 -15.23 -7.50
N ARG A 276 -13.53 -16.45 -7.59
CA ARG A 276 -12.27 -16.74 -8.29
C ARG A 276 -12.30 -16.33 -9.77
N ALA A 277 -13.43 -16.52 -10.46
CA ALA A 277 -13.52 -16.20 -11.89
C ALA A 277 -13.34 -14.69 -12.13
N GLU A 278 -13.92 -13.83 -11.30
CA GLU A 278 -13.71 -12.37 -11.39
C GLU A 278 -12.25 -11.96 -11.14
N LEU A 279 -11.54 -12.69 -10.27
CA LEU A 279 -10.11 -12.46 -10.04
C LEU A 279 -9.26 -12.90 -11.24
N ASP A 280 -9.55 -14.06 -11.81
CA ASP A 280 -8.86 -14.57 -12.99
C ASP A 280 -9.08 -13.63 -14.20
N GLU A 281 -10.28 -13.06 -14.36
CA GLU A 281 -10.56 -12.01 -15.35
C GLU A 281 -9.78 -10.71 -15.08
N ALA A 282 -9.59 -10.34 -13.81
CA ALA A 282 -8.76 -9.19 -13.45
C ALA A 282 -7.29 -9.41 -13.81
N ILE A 283 -6.74 -10.59 -13.51
CA ILE A 283 -5.36 -10.96 -13.89
C ILE A 283 -5.21 -10.92 -15.41
N ALA A 284 -6.11 -11.58 -16.15
CA ALA A 284 -6.06 -11.65 -17.61
C ALA A 284 -6.09 -10.26 -18.27
N ARG A 285 -6.72 -9.27 -17.64
CA ARG A 285 -6.80 -7.89 -18.15
C ARG A 285 -5.57 -7.06 -17.79
N LEU A 286 -4.99 -7.30 -16.63
CA LEU A 286 -4.00 -6.43 -15.99
C LEU A 286 -2.56 -6.95 -16.15
N ASP A 287 -2.36 -8.25 -16.37
CA ASP A 287 -1.03 -8.87 -16.45
C ASP A 287 -0.33 -8.64 -17.81
N HIS A 288 -0.23 -7.37 -18.18
CA HIS A 288 0.45 -6.88 -19.37
C HIS A 288 1.23 -5.61 -19.04
N GLN A 289 2.36 -5.41 -19.69
CA GLN A 289 3.27 -4.30 -19.41
C GLN A 289 2.60 -2.93 -19.57
N GLU A 290 1.69 -2.79 -20.53
CA GLU A 290 0.99 -1.54 -20.85
C GLU A 290 -0.18 -1.24 -19.89
N SER A 291 -0.64 -2.24 -19.12
CA SER A 291 -1.85 -2.15 -18.30
C SER A 291 -1.80 -1.01 -17.30
N PHE A 292 -0.64 -0.79 -16.66
CA PHE A 292 -0.51 0.32 -15.71
C PHE A 292 -0.68 1.67 -16.38
N ALA A 293 -0.02 1.91 -17.52
CA ALA A 293 -0.12 3.17 -18.24
C ALA A 293 -1.57 3.44 -18.71
N ARG A 294 -2.26 2.40 -19.18
CA ARG A 294 -3.68 2.49 -19.53
C ARG A 294 -4.55 2.83 -18.32
N GLN A 295 -4.42 2.10 -17.21
CA GLN A 295 -5.25 2.34 -16.02
C GLN A 295 -4.95 3.70 -15.38
N ALA A 296 -3.71 4.17 -15.40
CA ALA A 296 -3.35 5.51 -14.94
C ALA A 296 -4.02 6.60 -15.78
N MET A 297 -4.02 6.46 -17.12
CA MET A 297 -4.72 7.40 -18.01
C MET A 297 -6.23 7.43 -17.74
N LEU A 298 -6.84 6.27 -17.48
CA LEU A 298 -8.27 6.18 -17.14
C LEU A 298 -8.57 6.79 -15.77
N ALA A 299 -7.73 6.55 -14.76
CA ALA A 299 -7.84 7.16 -13.44
C ALA A 299 -7.76 8.69 -13.53
N TRP A 300 -6.80 9.21 -14.30
CA TRP A 300 -6.66 10.64 -14.57
C TRP A 300 -7.90 11.22 -15.24
N THR A 301 -8.35 10.60 -16.34
CA THR A 301 -9.55 11.05 -17.07
C THR A 301 -10.77 11.08 -16.16
N ARG A 302 -10.95 10.05 -15.33
CA ARG A 302 -12.04 9.95 -14.36
C ARG A 302 -12.00 11.06 -13.32
N SER A 303 -10.83 11.33 -12.73
CA SER A 303 -10.61 12.41 -11.76
C SER A 303 -11.02 13.77 -12.35
N GLN A 304 -10.60 14.07 -13.57
CA GLN A 304 -10.95 15.32 -14.26
C GLN A 304 -12.45 15.45 -14.51
N VAL A 305 -13.10 14.37 -14.96
CA VAL A 305 -14.55 14.32 -15.20
C VAL A 305 -15.32 14.49 -13.89
N GLN A 306 -14.90 13.83 -12.82
CA GLN A 306 -15.55 13.91 -11.51
C GLN A 306 -15.45 15.31 -10.90
N THR A 307 -14.26 15.91 -10.92
CA THR A 307 -14.02 17.28 -10.44
C THR A 307 -14.93 18.27 -11.17
N ARG A 308 -15.05 18.12 -12.51
CA ARG A 308 -15.95 18.94 -13.32
C ARG A 308 -17.44 18.72 -13.00
N HIS A 309 -17.87 17.49 -12.78
CA HIS A 309 -19.26 17.19 -12.40
C HIS A 309 -19.66 17.75 -11.04
N LEU A 310 -18.72 17.77 -10.09
CA LEU A 310 -18.92 18.35 -8.76
C LEU A 310 -18.80 19.88 -8.75
N GLY A 311 -18.42 20.49 -9.88
CA GLY A 311 -18.21 21.94 -9.96
C GLY A 311 -17.02 22.43 -9.14
N LEU A 312 -16.06 21.55 -8.83
CA LEU A 312 -14.87 21.89 -8.07
C LEU A 312 -13.76 22.35 -9.02
N SER A 313 -12.97 23.34 -8.61
CA SER A 313 -11.69 23.59 -9.25
C SER A 313 -10.66 22.55 -8.80
N LEU A 314 -9.55 22.42 -9.52
CA LEU A 314 -8.42 21.55 -9.11
C LEU A 314 -7.85 21.97 -7.74
N THR A 315 -7.85 23.27 -7.46
CA THR A 315 -7.45 23.81 -6.16
C THR A 315 -8.43 23.41 -5.05
N ASP A 316 -9.73 23.40 -5.32
CA ASP A 316 -10.74 22.94 -4.35
C ASP A 316 -10.57 21.45 -4.06
N ALA A 317 -10.36 20.63 -5.09
CA ALA A 317 -10.09 19.20 -4.92
C ALA A 317 -8.83 18.96 -4.05
N ALA A 318 -7.74 19.69 -4.31
CA ALA A 318 -6.54 19.64 -3.50
C ALA A 318 -6.78 20.09 -2.04
N ASN A 319 -7.64 21.09 -1.81
CA ASN A 319 -8.01 21.53 -0.47
C ASN A 319 -8.89 20.51 0.27
N VAL A 320 -9.82 19.83 -0.42
CA VAL A 320 -10.59 18.71 0.14
C VAL A 320 -9.65 17.60 0.63
N GLN A 321 -8.62 17.25 -0.15
CA GLN A 321 -7.62 16.26 0.27
C GLN A 321 -6.82 16.71 1.51
N LYS A 322 -6.49 18.01 1.63
CA LYS A 322 -5.84 18.56 2.84
C LYS A 322 -6.75 18.47 4.06
N LEU A 323 -8.04 18.74 3.91
CA LEU A 323 -9.02 18.64 5.00
C LEU A 323 -9.29 17.19 5.41
N ALA A 324 -9.30 16.26 4.44
CA ALA A 324 -9.54 14.84 4.69
C ALA A 324 -8.59 14.24 5.73
N ARG A 325 -7.32 14.69 5.76
CA ARG A 325 -6.36 14.30 6.81
C ARG A 325 -6.95 14.43 8.22
N TYR A 326 -7.62 15.54 8.52
CA TYR A 326 -8.13 15.84 9.87
C TYR A 326 -9.37 15.02 10.25
N LEU A 327 -10.05 14.45 9.25
CA LEU A 327 -11.15 13.51 9.46
C LEU A 327 -10.64 12.07 9.63
N ILE A 328 -9.50 11.76 9.01
CA ILE A 328 -8.91 10.42 8.97
C ILE A 328 -8.03 10.18 10.20
N TYR A 329 -7.17 11.13 10.54
CA TYR A 329 -6.26 11.02 11.67
C TYR A 329 -6.74 11.86 12.85
N PRO A 330 -6.59 11.35 14.09
CA PRO A 330 -6.72 12.19 15.26
C PRO A 330 -5.61 13.26 15.23
N ASP A 331 -6.00 14.52 15.37
CA ASP A 331 -5.06 15.65 15.40
C ASP A 331 -5.14 16.37 16.76
N PRO A 332 -4.02 16.49 17.51
CA PRO A 332 -4.00 17.17 18.80
C PRO A 332 -4.52 18.62 18.75
N PHE A 333 -4.36 19.32 17.62
CA PHE A 333 -4.85 20.70 17.47
C PHE A 333 -6.38 20.79 17.42
N LEU A 334 -7.06 19.69 17.08
CA LEU A 334 -8.51 19.60 17.05
C LEU A 334 -9.09 18.96 18.32
N ARG A 335 -8.23 18.59 19.28
CA ARG A 335 -8.66 17.99 20.54
C ARG A 335 -9.25 19.05 21.46
N LEU A 336 -10.38 18.73 22.11
CA LEU A 336 -10.93 19.57 23.17
C LEU A 336 -9.93 19.75 24.34
N PRO A 337 -9.98 20.89 25.06
CA PRO A 337 -9.17 21.09 26.25
C PRO A 337 -9.34 19.94 27.27
N ALA A 338 -8.27 19.60 27.98
CA ALA A 338 -8.26 18.48 28.92
C ALA A 338 -9.36 18.59 29.99
N GLU A 339 -9.61 19.81 30.48
CA GLU A 339 -10.66 20.10 31.45
C GLU A 339 -12.06 19.82 30.91
N SER A 340 -12.34 20.20 29.66
CA SER A 340 -13.62 19.92 29.00
C SER A 340 -13.83 18.42 28.81
N ILE A 341 -12.79 17.68 28.40
CA ILE A 341 -12.85 16.22 28.30
C ILE A 341 -13.13 15.62 29.68
N ALA A 342 -12.36 16.00 30.70
CA ALA A 342 -12.52 15.49 32.06
C ALA A 342 -13.92 15.74 32.63
N SER A 343 -14.49 16.93 32.37
CA SER A 343 -15.85 17.28 32.81
C SER A 343 -16.94 16.46 32.13
N GLY A 344 -16.69 15.96 30.91
CA GLY A 344 -17.61 15.12 30.15
C GLY A 344 -17.40 13.62 30.36
N LEU A 345 -16.35 13.20 31.07
CA LEU A 345 -16.13 11.79 31.39
C LEU A 345 -17.22 11.32 32.36
N GLY A 346 -17.95 10.26 31.97
CA GLY A 346 -18.88 9.57 32.85
C GLY A 346 -18.18 9.00 34.08
N ARG A 347 -18.96 8.56 35.07
CA ARG A 347 -18.41 7.89 36.26
C ARG A 347 -17.58 6.68 35.82
N GLN A 348 -16.46 6.41 36.50
CA GLN A 348 -15.66 5.22 36.23
C GLN A 348 -16.49 3.91 36.30
N SER A 349 -17.49 3.87 37.19
CA SER A 349 -18.46 2.78 37.30
C SER A 349 -19.27 2.53 36.01
N SER A 350 -19.35 3.50 35.11
CA SER A 350 -20.00 3.35 33.79
C SER A 350 -19.10 2.65 32.77
N LEU A 351 -17.78 2.58 32.98
CA LEU A 351 -16.88 1.80 32.14
C LEU A 351 -16.99 0.29 32.44
N TRP A 352 -17.39 -0.06 33.67
CA TRP A 352 -17.60 -1.42 34.15
C TRP A 352 -18.92 -1.48 34.93
N PRO A 353 -20.08 -1.37 34.24
CA PRO A 353 -21.35 -1.45 34.93
C PRO A 353 -21.44 -2.81 35.65
N PRO A 354 -21.63 -2.84 36.98
CA PRO A 354 -21.91 -4.09 37.66
C PRO A 354 -23.19 -4.67 37.07
N SER A 355 -23.07 -5.91 36.58
CA SER A 355 -24.12 -6.71 35.94
C SER A 355 -25.37 -6.85 36.79
#